data_AF-A0A7V0IU90-F1
#
_entry.id   AF-A0A7V0IU90-F1
#
_cell.length_a   1.000
_cell.length_b   1.000
_cell.length_c   1.000
_cell.angle_alpha   90.00
_cell.angle_beta   90.00
_cell.angle_gamma   90.00
#
_symmetry.space_group_name_H-M   'P 1'
#
loop_
_entity.id
_entity.type
_entity.pdbx_description
1 polymer ?
#
loop_
_entity_poly.entity_id
_entity_poly.type
_entity_poly.pdbx_seq_one_letter_code
_entity_poly.pdbx_strand_id
1 'polypeptide(L)'
;DELNLSGGFVGATIFALGTSLPELVTAIAAARRNANDLVIGNVLGSNIFNSFLVVGVSATVGPGLLAQRRINEMFVMMGIGVLAVGLTVSRDRLSRPQGLLLLGAYAGFIAITAQLASA
;
A
#
# COMPACT_ATOMS: atom_id res chain seq x y z
N ASP A 1 -27.16 -10.50 -5.72
CA ASP A 1 -28.08 -9.97 -4.69
C ASP A 1 -27.92 -10.53 -3.28
N GLU A 2 -26.98 -11.46 -2.99
CA GLU A 2 -26.88 -12.06 -1.63
C GLU A 2 -26.05 -11.30 -0.58
N LEU A 3 -25.37 -10.18 -0.92
CA LEU A 3 -24.55 -9.41 0.04
C LEU A 3 -25.00 -7.95 0.24
N ASN A 4 -26.01 -7.48 -0.49
CA ASN A 4 -26.49 -6.09 -0.48
C ASN A 4 -25.39 -5.01 -0.65
N LEU A 5 -24.22 -5.39 -1.17
CA LEU A 5 -23.11 -4.49 -1.46
C LEU A 5 -23.36 -3.84 -2.81
N SER A 6 -23.30 -2.50 -2.87
CA SER A 6 -23.51 -1.78 -4.13
C SER A 6 -22.47 -2.21 -5.18
N GLY A 7 -22.85 -2.21 -6.46
CA GLY A 7 -21.92 -2.57 -7.55
C GLY A 7 -20.61 -1.77 -7.53
N GLY A 8 -20.64 -0.54 -6.98
CA GLY A 8 -19.45 0.28 -6.77
C GLY A 8 -18.47 -0.28 -5.74
N PHE A 9 -18.96 -0.93 -4.67
CA PHE A 9 -18.10 -1.58 -3.66
C PHE A 9 -17.37 -2.79 -4.26
N VAL A 10 -18.09 -3.61 -5.03
CA VAL A 10 -17.51 -4.77 -5.72
C VAL A 10 -16.48 -4.34 -6.76
N GLY A 11 -16.80 -3.32 -7.57
CA GLY A 11 -15.88 -2.77 -8.57
C GLY A 11 -14.61 -2.20 -7.93
N ALA A 12 -14.73 -1.43 -6.84
CA ALA A 12 -13.58 -0.88 -6.13
C ALA A 12 -12.69 -1.97 -5.50
N THR A 13 -13.29 -3.02 -4.94
CA THR A 13 -12.54 -4.11 -4.31
C THR A 13 -11.82 -4.96 -5.35
N ILE A 14 -12.49 -5.33 -6.44
CA ILE A 14 -11.86 -6.08 -7.55
C ILE A 14 -10.73 -5.26 -8.17
N PHE A 15 -10.92 -3.96 -8.36
CA PHE A 15 -9.88 -3.08 -8.88
C PHE A 15 -8.67 -3.03 -7.95
N ALA A 16 -8.89 -2.80 -6.65
CA ALA A 16 -7.83 -2.77 -5.65
C ALA A 16 -7.08 -4.12 -5.53
N LEU A 17 -7.81 -5.24 -5.62
CA LEU A 17 -7.20 -6.57 -5.66
C LEU A 17 -6.39 -6.77 -6.94
N GLY A 18 -6.93 -6.38 -8.09
CA GLY A 18 -6.29 -6.54 -9.39
C GLY A 18 -4.97 -5.79 -9.51
N THR A 19 -4.82 -4.64 -8.83
CA THR A 19 -3.57 -3.88 -8.80
C THR A 19 -2.54 -4.49 -7.85
N SER A 20 -2.95 -4.91 -6.64
CA SER A 20 -2.00 -5.29 -5.58
C SER A 20 -1.67 -6.79 -5.53
N LEU A 21 -2.50 -7.66 -6.11
CA LEU A 21 -2.22 -9.11 -6.16
C LEU A 21 -0.95 -9.45 -6.96
N PRO A 22 -0.72 -8.91 -8.18
CA PRO A 22 0.51 -9.16 -8.93
C PRO A 22 1.76 -8.72 -8.15
N GLU A 23 1.69 -7.59 -7.45
CA GLU A 23 2.77 -7.06 -6.62
C GLU A 23 3.07 -7.99 -5.43
N LEU A 24 2.03 -8.53 -4.78
CA LEU A 24 2.19 -9.50 -3.71
C LEU A 24 2.83 -10.80 -4.20
N VAL A 25 2.38 -11.31 -5.36
CA VAL A 25 2.92 -12.54 -5.95
C VAL A 25 4.39 -12.38 -6.31
N THR A 26 4.76 -11.26 -6.93
CA THR A 26 6.16 -10.96 -7.31
C THR A 26 7.05 -10.75 -6.07
N ALA A 27 6.57 -10.05 -5.04
CA ALA A 27 7.28 -9.89 -3.78
C ALA A 27 7.53 -11.24 -3.08
N ILE A 28 6.52 -12.11 -3.00
CA ILE A 28 6.65 -13.45 -2.40
C ILE A 28 7.63 -14.31 -3.19
N ALA A 29 7.55 -14.29 -4.53
CA ALA A 29 8.46 -15.05 -5.38
C ALA A 29 9.92 -14.59 -5.22
N ALA A 30 10.16 -13.27 -5.14
CA ALA A 30 11.47 -12.70 -4.88
C ALA A 30 12.00 -13.06 -3.49
N ALA A 31 11.16 -12.96 -2.46
CA ALA A 31 11.51 -13.32 -1.08
C ALA A 31 11.92 -14.80 -0.95
N ARG A 32 11.20 -15.70 -1.63
CA ARG A 32 11.53 -17.15 -1.66
C ARG A 32 12.88 -17.44 -2.32
N ARG A 33 13.34 -16.56 -3.21
CA ARG A 33 14.65 -16.65 -3.88
C ARG A 33 15.76 -15.94 -3.11
N ASN A 34 15.49 -15.44 -1.90
CA ASN A 34 16.38 -14.56 -1.14
C ASN A 34 16.85 -13.31 -1.92
N ALA A 35 16.07 -12.87 -2.91
CA ALA A 35 16.35 -11.70 -3.72
C ALA A 35 15.82 -10.43 -3.02
N ASN A 36 16.45 -10.06 -1.91
CA ASN A 36 15.94 -9.04 -1.01
C ASN A 36 15.87 -7.64 -1.68
N ASP A 37 16.81 -7.33 -2.56
CA ASP A 37 16.82 -6.09 -3.36
C ASP A 37 15.61 -6.00 -4.30
N LEU A 38 15.18 -7.14 -4.86
CA LEU A 38 14.01 -7.20 -5.73
C LEU A 38 12.71 -7.05 -4.92
N VAL A 39 12.67 -7.56 -3.69
CA VAL A 39 11.53 -7.36 -2.78
C VAL A 39 11.39 -5.87 -2.44
N ILE A 40 12.50 -5.23 -2.05
CA ILE A 40 12.51 -3.80 -1.70
C ILE A 40 12.17 -2.94 -2.92
N GLY A 41 12.78 -3.23 -4.07
CA GLY A 41 12.53 -2.54 -5.33
C GLY A 41 11.07 -2.64 -5.78
N ASN A 42 10.45 -3.81 -5.61
CA ASN A 42 9.03 -4.01 -5.90
C ASN A 42 8.13 -3.19 -4.97
N VAL A 43 8.36 -3.26 -3.65
CA VAL A 43 7.53 -2.53 -2.67
C VAL A 43 7.64 -1.01 -2.86
N LEU A 44 8.86 -0.49 -3.07
CA LEU A 44 9.06 0.93 -3.31
C LEU A 44 8.54 1.39 -4.66
N GLY A 45 8.92 0.68 -5.73
CA GLY A 45 8.60 1.04 -7.10
C GLY A 45 7.09 1.08 -7.30
N SER A 46 6.36 0.07 -6.81
CA SER A 46 4.91 0.01 -6.94
C SER A 46 4.18 1.07 -6.12
N ASN A 47 4.60 1.34 -4.88
CA ASN A 47 3.99 2.40 -4.06
C ASN A 47 4.21 3.80 -4.64
N ILE A 48 5.42 4.05 -5.17
CA ILE A 48 5.76 5.30 -5.86
C ILE A 48 4.92 5.43 -7.13
N PHE A 49 4.94 4.40 -7.98
CA PHE A 49 4.20 4.41 -9.25
C PHE A 49 2.70 4.60 -9.03
N ASN A 50 2.07 3.81 -8.14
CA ASN A 50 0.64 3.93 -7.84
C ASN A 50 0.29 5.31 -7.27
N SER A 51 1.13 5.86 -6.41
CA SER A 51 0.96 7.21 -5.85
C SER A 51 0.97 8.29 -6.93
N PHE A 52 2.01 8.32 -7.77
CA PHE A 52 2.13 9.30 -8.84
C PHE A 52 1.09 9.11 -9.92
N LEU A 53 0.73 7.87 -10.25
CA LEU A 53 -0.30 7.56 -11.23
C LEU A 53 -1.66 8.05 -10.75
N VAL A 54 -2.05 7.78 -9.50
CA VAL A 54 -3.31 8.25 -8.94
C VAL A 54 -3.37 9.78 -8.92
N VAL A 55 -2.31 10.46 -8.46
CA VAL A 55 -2.28 11.93 -8.44
C VAL A 55 -2.30 12.50 -9.86
N GLY A 56 -1.47 11.97 -10.76
CA GLY A 56 -1.35 12.44 -12.14
C GLY A 56 -2.64 12.25 -12.94
N VAL A 57 -3.25 11.08 -12.86
CA VAL A 57 -4.54 10.80 -13.54
C VAL A 57 -5.68 11.61 -12.91
N SER A 58 -5.72 11.74 -11.58
CA SER A 58 -6.78 12.54 -10.95
C SER A 58 -6.64 14.03 -11.27
N ALA A 59 -5.41 14.54 -11.39
CA ALA A 59 -5.16 15.92 -11.80
C ALA A 59 -5.60 16.22 -13.24
N THR A 60 -5.49 15.24 -14.15
CA THR A 60 -5.89 15.42 -15.56
C THR A 60 -7.38 15.21 -15.80
N VAL A 61 -8.02 14.30 -15.06
CA VAL A 61 -9.45 13.97 -15.22
C VAL A 61 -10.35 14.92 -14.43
N GLY A 62 -9.89 15.45 -13.28
CA GLY A 62 -10.63 16.46 -12.53
C GLY A 62 -10.11 16.67 -11.10
N PRO A 63 -9.64 17.87 -10.72
CA PRO A 63 -9.01 18.13 -9.42
C PRO A 63 -9.92 17.89 -8.20
N GLY A 64 -11.24 17.83 -8.38
CA GLY A 64 -12.21 17.51 -7.31
C GLY A 64 -12.31 16.03 -6.92
N LEU A 65 -11.62 15.13 -7.63
CA LEU A 65 -11.71 13.68 -7.39
C LEU A 65 -10.79 13.19 -6.25
N LEU A 66 -9.83 14.00 -5.82
CA LEU A 66 -8.93 13.68 -4.71
C LEU A 66 -9.46 14.30 -3.42
N ALA A 67 -10.10 13.48 -2.59
CA ALA A 67 -10.38 13.86 -1.22
C ALA A 67 -9.07 14.05 -0.45
N GLN A 68 -8.95 15.11 0.36
CA GLN A 68 -7.79 15.36 1.24
C GLN A 68 -7.43 14.12 2.08
N ARG A 69 -8.44 13.35 2.48
CA ARG A 69 -8.28 12.06 3.18
C ARG A 69 -7.45 11.05 2.38
N ARG A 70 -7.69 10.90 1.07
CA ARG A 70 -6.93 9.99 0.20
C ARG A 70 -5.47 10.41 0.06
N ILE A 71 -5.22 11.72 0.01
CA ILE A 71 -3.87 12.27 -0.04
C ILE A 71 -3.10 11.94 1.24
N ASN A 72 -3.73 12.12 2.41
CA ASN A 72 -3.12 11.79 3.70
C ASN A 72 -2.80 10.29 3.82
N GLU A 73 -3.72 9.42 3.41
CA GLU A 73 -3.52 7.96 3.40
C GLU A 73 -2.33 7.57 2.48
N MET A 74 -2.18 8.24 1.34
CA MET A 74 -1.06 8.05 0.42
C MET A 74 0.29 8.42 1.04
N PHE A 75 0.38 9.59 1.70
CA PHE A 75 1.60 10.02 2.38
C PHE A 75 1.98 9.11 3.55
N VAL A 76 1.01 8.58 4.29
CA VAL A 76 1.27 7.62 5.37
C VAL A 76 1.81 6.31 4.81
N MET A 77 1.21 5.76 3.75
CA MET A 77 1.71 4.55 3.09
C MET A 77 3.12 4.75 2.52
N MET A 78 3.39 5.92 1.94
CA MET A 78 4.72 6.29 1.45
C MET A 78 5.74 6.39 2.60
N GLY A 79 5.34 7.00 3.73
CA GLY A 79 6.16 7.07 4.94
C GLY A 79 6.49 5.71 5.54
N ILE A 80 5.52 4.78 5.57
CA ILE A 80 5.74 3.39 5.99
C ILE A 80 6.71 2.68 5.02
N GLY A 81 6.58 2.92 3.72
CA GLY A 81 7.52 2.42 2.71
C GLY A 81 8.95 2.92 2.94
N VAL A 82 9.12 4.21 3.21
CA VAL A 82 10.43 4.80 3.54
C VAL A 82 10.99 4.23 4.85
N LEU A 83 10.15 4.07 5.88
CA LEU A 83 10.55 3.44 7.14
C LEU A 83 11.02 2.00 6.92
N ALA A 84 10.29 1.23 6.10
CA ALA A 84 10.68 -0.14 5.76
C ALA A 84 12.05 -0.19 5.08
N VAL A 85 12.35 0.75 4.19
CA VAL A 85 13.68 0.88 3.56
C VAL A 85 14.75 1.31 4.56
N GLY A 86 14.47 2.29 5.42
CA GLY A 86 15.42 2.72 6.45
C GLY A 86 15.83 1.57 7.37
N LEU A 87 14.89 0.66 7.66
CA LEU A 87 15.14 -0.54 8.45
C LEU A 87 15.95 -1.61 7.69
N THR A 88 15.89 -1.66 6.35
CA THR A 88 16.66 -2.63 5.55
C THR A 88 18.05 -2.14 5.15
N VAL A 89 18.23 -0.84 4.92
CA VAL A 89 19.53 -0.22 4.54
C VAL A 89 20.63 -0.53 5.55
N SER A 90 20.29 -0.75 6.82
CA SER A 90 21.28 -1.05 7.86
C SER A 90 21.77 -2.51 7.88
N ARG A 91 21.07 -3.47 7.26
CA ARG A 91 21.38 -4.91 7.40
C ARG A 91 21.19 -5.77 6.13
N ASP A 92 20.92 -5.16 4.97
CA ASP A 92 20.58 -5.82 3.68
C ASP A 92 19.42 -6.83 3.72
N ARG A 93 18.78 -7.01 4.87
CA ARG A 93 17.76 -8.02 5.13
C ARG A 93 16.71 -7.50 6.09
N LEU A 94 15.46 -7.74 5.76
CA LEU A 94 14.34 -7.50 6.66
C LEU A 94 14.26 -8.67 7.64
N SER A 95 14.65 -8.44 8.90
CA SER A 95 14.55 -9.46 9.94
C SER A 95 13.09 -9.65 10.39
N ARG A 96 12.76 -10.84 10.93
CA ARG A 96 11.43 -11.14 11.48
C ARG A 96 10.87 -10.08 12.44
N PRO A 97 11.64 -9.52 13.40
CA PRO A 97 11.13 -8.46 14.26
C PRO A 97 10.85 -7.15 13.52
N GLN A 98 11.63 -6.79 12.50
CA GLN A 98 11.35 -5.61 11.66
C GLN A 98 10.06 -5.81 10.85
N GLY A 99 9.83 -7.01 10.33
CA GLY A 99 8.58 -7.36 9.64
C GLY A 99 7.36 -7.28 10.57
N LEU A 100 7.47 -7.78 11.81
CA LEU A 100 6.41 -7.66 12.81
C LEU A 100 6.13 -6.21 13.19
N LEU A 101 7.17 -5.38 13.33
CA LEU A 101 7.01 -3.95 13.60
C LEU A 101 6.24 -3.25 12.47
N LEU A 102 6.57 -3.55 11.20
CA LEU A 102 5.86 -3.01 10.05
C LEU A 102 4.40 -3.47 9.99
N LEU A 103 4.13 -4.75 10.27
CA LEU A 103 2.75 -5.26 10.37
C LEU A 103 1.98 -4.58 11.51
N GLY A 104 2.62 -4.36 12.66
CA GLY A 104 2.04 -3.61 13.78
C GLY A 104 1.72 -2.16 13.41
N ALA A 105 2.63 -1.47 12.73
CA ALA A 105 2.40 -0.12 12.23
C ALA A 105 1.22 -0.06 11.23
N TYR A 106 1.12 -1.04 10.33
CA TYR A 106 0.01 -1.16 9.40
C TYR A 106 -1.33 -1.44 10.11
N ALA A 107 -1.35 -2.36 11.09
CA ALA A 107 -2.53 -2.64 11.88
C ALA A 107 -3.00 -1.41 12.70
N GLY A 108 -2.05 -0.67 13.28
CA GLY A 108 -2.33 0.59 13.97
C GLY A 108 -2.91 1.64 13.03
N PHE A 109 -2.37 1.78 11.82
CA PHE A 109 -2.92 2.67 10.80
C PHE A 109 -4.37 2.31 10.43
N ILE A 110 -4.67 1.03 10.22
CA ILE A 110 -6.06 0.57 9.97
C ILE A 110 -6.95 0.93 11.16
N ALA A 111 -6.51 0.66 12.39
CA ALA A 111 -7.31 0.92 13.59
C ALA A 111 -7.62 2.41 13.77
N ILE A 112 -6.65 3.30 13.52
CA ILE A 112 -6.85 4.76 13.58
C ILE A 112 -7.82 5.20 12.47
N THR A 113 -7.63 4.71 11.25
CA THR A 113 -8.46 5.09 10.09
C THR A 113 -9.90 4.59 10.25
N ALA A 114 -10.09 3.41 10.84
CA ALA A 114 -11.41 2.86 11.17
C ALA A 114 -12.12 3.72 12.23
N GLN A 115 -11.42 4.14 13.29
CA GLN A 115 -11.99 5.01 14.32
C GLN A 115 -12.40 6.38 13.76
N LEU A 116 -11.56 6.98 12.91
CA LEU A 116 -11.87 8.24 12.22
C LEU A 116 -13.01 8.10 11.19
N ALA A 117 -13.28 6.90 10.67
CA ALA A 117 -14.42 6.65 9.79
C ALA A 117 -15.74 6.47 10.55
N SER A 118 -15.68 6.06 11.82
CA SER A 118 -16.84 5.86 12.70
C SER A 118 -17.23 7.10 13.52
N ALA A 119 -16.45 8.19 13.42
CA ALA A 119 -16.71 9.48 14.05
C ALA A 119 -17.28 10.47 13.02
#